data_AF-A0AAU7NS27-F1
#
_entry.id   AF-A0AAU7NS27-F1
#
_cell.length_a   1.000
_cell.length_b   1.000
_cell.length_c   1.000
_cell.angle_alpha   90.00
_cell.angle_beta   90.00
_cell.angle_gamma   90.00
#
_symmetry.space_group_name_H-M   'P 1'
#
loop_
_entity.id
_entity.type
_entity.pdbx_description
1 polymer ?
#
loop_
_entity_poly.entity_id
_entity_poly.type
_entity_poly.pdbx_seq_one_letter_code
_entity_poly.pdbx_strand_id
1 'polypeptide(L)'
;MNQAHFHWLLIDAGFRDEKELAAFFEVTERTVHNWKKQRPPKSVQACLELMSGRLDCLGKPWRGFRLTPEAIESPNGDFIYAHEVRAIRYVYQAAGIERARLCTMLKHTTPIQRRERSSKLSDVSGKNKQLNLEVSKLDTDTS
;
A
#
# COMPACT_ATOMS: atom_id res chain seq x y z
N MET A 1 -19.93 9.48 -23.79
CA MET A 1 -20.08 8.56 -22.65
C MET A 1 -21.55 8.32 -22.48
N ASN A 2 -22.01 7.07 -22.57
CA ASN A 2 -23.44 6.74 -22.54
C ASN A 2 -23.95 6.73 -21.09
N GLN A 3 -25.25 6.95 -20.85
CA GLN A 3 -25.81 6.96 -19.48
C GLN A 3 -25.51 5.68 -18.71
N ALA A 4 -25.65 4.53 -19.37
CA ALA A 4 -25.31 3.23 -18.80
C ALA A 4 -23.84 3.12 -18.40
N HIS A 5 -22.92 3.70 -19.19
CA HIS A 5 -21.49 3.68 -18.88
C HIS A 5 -21.19 4.46 -17.60
N PHE A 6 -21.78 5.65 -17.43
CA PHE A 6 -21.58 6.45 -16.22
C PHE A 6 -22.15 5.75 -14.97
N HIS A 7 -23.27 5.06 -15.12
CA HIS A 7 -23.84 4.27 -14.03
C HIS A 7 -22.90 3.14 -13.59
N TRP A 8 -22.35 2.38 -14.52
CA TRP A 8 -21.37 1.33 -14.20
C TRP A 8 -20.09 1.89 -13.59
N LEU A 9 -19.59 3.01 -14.10
CA LEU A 9 -18.40 3.66 -13.55
C LEU A 9 -18.60 4.10 -12.09
N LEU A 10 -19.81 4.55 -11.74
CA LEU A 10 -20.18 4.93 -10.38
C LEU A 10 -20.14 3.72 -9.43
N ILE A 11 -20.70 2.58 -9.87
CA ILE A 11 -20.70 1.32 -9.12
C ILE A 11 -19.27 0.77 -8.97
N ASP A 12 -18.50 0.73 -10.07
CA ASP A 12 -17.11 0.25 -10.07
C ASP A 12 -16.23 1.09 -9.14
N ALA A 13 -16.51 2.38 -9.02
CA ALA A 13 -15.83 3.29 -8.09
C ALA A 13 -16.25 3.11 -6.62
N GLY A 14 -17.24 2.25 -6.33
CA GLY A 14 -17.70 1.92 -4.98
C GLY A 14 -18.83 2.80 -4.44
N PHE A 15 -19.43 3.65 -5.27
CA PHE A 15 -20.60 4.45 -4.86
C PHE A 15 -21.89 3.66 -5.07
N ARG A 16 -22.83 3.78 -4.14
CA ARG A 16 -24.14 3.13 -4.24
C ARG A 16 -25.12 3.96 -5.04
N ASP A 17 -25.13 5.27 -4.76
CA ASP A 17 -26.13 6.20 -5.27
C ASP A 17 -25.54 7.55 -5.73
N GLU A 18 -26.31 8.29 -6.54
CA GLU A 18 -25.95 9.66 -6.96
C GLU A 18 -25.79 10.61 -5.77
N LYS A 19 -26.49 10.37 -4.66
CA LYS A 19 -26.43 11.18 -3.44
C LYS A 19 -25.06 11.10 -2.77
N GLU A 20 -24.53 9.89 -2.69
CA GLU A 20 -23.22 9.62 -2.11
C GLU A 20 -22.12 10.27 -2.96
N LEU A 21 -22.25 10.16 -4.28
CA LEU A 21 -21.36 10.83 -5.23
C LEU A 21 -21.42 12.35 -5.12
N ALA A 22 -22.62 12.91 -4.98
CA ALA A 22 -22.83 14.35 -4.81
C ALA A 22 -22.17 14.86 -3.52
N ALA A 23 -22.30 14.10 -2.42
CA ALA A 23 -21.64 14.41 -1.16
C ALA A 23 -20.11 14.33 -1.28
N PHE A 24 -19.57 13.32 -1.97
CA PHE A 24 -18.12 13.14 -2.16
C PHE A 24 -17.47 14.29 -2.95
N PHE A 25 -18.12 14.75 -4.01
CA PHE A 25 -17.63 15.87 -4.83
C PHE A 25 -18.07 17.24 -4.30
N GLU A 26 -18.80 17.31 -3.18
CA GLU A 26 -19.35 18.54 -2.61
C GLU A 26 -20.22 19.33 -3.62
N VAL A 27 -20.99 18.61 -4.45
CA VAL A 27 -21.89 19.18 -5.46
C VAL A 27 -23.34 18.82 -5.19
N THR A 28 -24.26 19.46 -5.90
CA THR A 28 -25.69 19.11 -5.81
C THR A 28 -26.01 17.82 -6.58
N GLU A 29 -27.03 17.07 -6.13
CA GLU A 29 -27.56 15.91 -6.87
C GLU A 29 -27.97 16.28 -8.31
N ARG A 30 -28.46 17.51 -8.51
CA ARG A 30 -28.81 18.04 -9.84
C ARG A 30 -27.59 18.13 -10.75
N THR A 31 -26.42 18.49 -10.22
CA THR A 31 -25.16 18.53 -10.97
C THR A 31 -24.76 17.12 -11.41
N VAL A 32 -24.86 16.13 -10.53
CA VAL A 32 -24.59 14.72 -10.85
C VAL A 32 -25.55 14.19 -11.92
N HIS A 33 -26.83 14.52 -11.79
CA HIS A 33 -27.84 14.15 -12.78
C HIS A 33 -27.57 14.80 -14.16
N ASN A 34 -27.07 16.04 -14.18
CA ASN A 34 -26.65 16.69 -15.41
C ASN A 34 -25.45 16.00 -16.07
N TRP A 35 -24.50 15.48 -15.28
CA TRP A 35 -23.36 14.72 -15.83
C TRP A 35 -23.78 13.44 -16.56
N LYS A 36 -24.86 12.78 -16.12
CA LYS A 36 -25.46 11.65 -16.85
C LYS A 36 -25.94 12.05 -18.25
N LYS A 37 -26.43 13.29 -18.42
CA LYS A 37 -26.99 13.77 -19.70
C LYS A 37 -25.93 14.40 -20.61
N GLN A 38 -25.04 15.21 -20.05
CA GLN A 38 -24.14 16.08 -20.81
C GLN A 38 -22.66 15.70 -20.72
N ARG A 39 -22.34 14.58 -20.05
CA ARG A 39 -21.00 14.08 -19.71
C ARG A 39 -20.38 14.80 -18.50
N PRO A 40 -19.73 14.06 -17.58
CA PRO A 40 -19.01 14.66 -16.45
C PRO A 40 -17.76 15.45 -16.92
N PRO A 41 -17.28 16.41 -16.10
CA PRO A 41 -15.95 16.99 -16.26
C PRO A 41 -14.86 15.91 -16.33
N LYS A 42 -13.79 16.17 -17.09
CA LYS A 42 -12.68 15.21 -17.25
C LYS A 42 -12.04 14.82 -15.92
N SER A 43 -11.94 15.76 -14.97
CA SER A 43 -11.41 15.50 -13.63
C SER A 43 -12.26 14.53 -12.83
N VAL A 44 -13.59 14.70 -12.87
CA VAL A 44 -14.56 13.79 -12.22
C VAL A 44 -14.47 12.41 -12.85
N GLN A 45 -14.41 12.35 -14.19
CA GLN A 45 -14.28 11.09 -14.90
C GLN A 45 -12.97 10.36 -14.51
N ALA A 46 -11.84 11.06 -14.52
CA ALA A 46 -10.55 10.49 -14.13
C ALA A 46 -10.56 10.03 -12.67
N CYS A 47 -11.15 10.79 -11.75
CA CYS A 47 -11.25 10.41 -10.34
C CYS A 47 -12.06 9.10 -10.17
N LEU A 48 -13.19 8.97 -10.85
CA LEU A 48 -13.98 7.74 -10.83
C LEU A 48 -13.26 6.55 -11.48
N GLU A 49 -12.53 6.78 -12.57
CA GLU A 49 -11.70 5.77 -13.20
C GLU A 49 -10.57 5.32 -12.26
N LEU A 50 -9.92 6.24 -11.55
CA LEU A 50 -8.91 5.92 -10.54
C LEU A 50 -9.49 5.13 -9.37
N MET A 51 -10.66 5.51 -8.87
CA MET A 51 -11.34 4.80 -7.77
C MET A 51 -11.80 3.39 -8.16
N SER A 52 -12.24 3.21 -9.40
CA SER A 52 -12.49 1.87 -9.97
C SER A 52 -11.19 1.11 -10.29
N GLY A 53 -10.04 1.77 -10.14
CA GLY A 53 -8.72 1.20 -10.38
C GLY A 53 -8.38 1.04 -11.86
N ARG A 54 -9.07 1.75 -12.74
CA ARG A 54 -8.71 1.94 -14.15
C ARG A 54 -7.72 3.09 -14.25
N LEU A 55 -6.49 2.77 -14.63
CA LEU A 55 -5.41 3.76 -14.76
C LEU A 55 -5.32 4.36 -16.18
N ASP A 56 -6.25 4.01 -17.07
CA ASP A 56 -6.26 4.44 -18.46
C ASP A 56 -6.35 5.97 -18.61
N CYS A 57 -6.99 6.65 -17.64
CA CYS A 57 -7.07 8.12 -17.60
C CYS A 57 -5.73 8.82 -17.38
N LEU A 58 -4.71 8.14 -16.82
CA LEU A 58 -3.42 8.74 -16.49
C LEU A 58 -2.46 8.81 -17.69
N GLY A 59 -2.87 8.33 -18.87
CA GLY A 59 -2.12 8.46 -20.12
C GLY A 59 -1.79 7.12 -20.76
N LYS A 60 -0.50 6.76 -20.79
CA LYS A 60 -0.10 5.47 -21.39
C LYS A 60 -0.70 4.32 -20.58
N PRO A 61 -1.25 3.28 -21.23
CA PRO A 61 -1.79 2.12 -20.52
C PRO A 61 -0.70 1.55 -19.61
N TRP A 62 -1.03 1.37 -18.34
CA TRP A 62 -0.11 0.82 -17.36
C TRP A 62 0.29 -0.60 -17.79
N ARG A 63 1.59 -0.83 -17.98
CA ARG A 63 2.15 -2.15 -18.29
C ARG A 63 3.00 -2.61 -17.12
N GLY A 64 2.39 -3.36 -16.21
CA GLY A 64 3.06 -3.89 -15.02
C GLY A 64 2.15 -4.81 -14.23
N PHE A 65 2.69 -5.37 -13.15
CA PHE A 65 1.92 -6.18 -12.23
C PHE A 65 1.06 -5.30 -11.34
N ARG A 66 -0.23 -5.63 -11.16
CA ARG A 66 -1.12 -4.97 -10.22
C ARG A 66 -1.24 -5.82 -8.97
N LEU A 67 -1.07 -5.19 -7.81
CA LEU A 67 -1.26 -5.84 -6.52
C LEU A 67 -2.66 -5.52 -6.03
N THR A 68 -3.55 -6.51 -5.98
CA THR A 68 -4.81 -6.43 -5.24
C THR A 68 -4.64 -7.14 -3.90
N PRO A 69 -5.53 -6.91 -2.91
CA PRO A 69 -5.47 -7.63 -1.64
C PRO A 69 -5.55 -9.16 -1.80
N GLU A 70 -6.17 -9.62 -2.88
CA GLU A 70 -6.44 -11.03 -3.14
C GLU A 70 -5.43 -11.68 -4.08
N ALA A 71 -4.90 -10.94 -5.05
CA ALA A 71 -4.09 -11.50 -6.13
C ALA A 71 -3.05 -10.53 -6.70
N ILE A 72 -2.10 -11.08 -7.45
CA ILE A 72 -1.26 -10.32 -8.38
C ILE A 72 -1.82 -10.51 -9.78
N GLU A 73 -2.18 -9.41 -10.43
CA GLU A 73 -2.59 -9.39 -11.83
C GLU A 73 -1.35 -9.12 -12.70
N SER A 74 -1.12 -9.97 -13.69
CA SER A 74 -0.08 -9.78 -14.68
C SER A 74 -0.50 -8.78 -15.76
N PRO A 75 0.45 -8.15 -16.46
CA PRO A 75 0.12 -7.29 -17.60
C PRO A 75 -0.55 -8.04 -18.78
N ASN A 76 -0.58 -9.37 -18.75
CA ASN A 76 -1.24 -10.22 -19.76
C ASN A 76 -2.67 -10.62 -19.37
N GLY A 77 -3.15 -10.24 -18.18
CA GLY A 77 -4.48 -10.59 -17.68
C GLY A 77 -4.55 -11.88 -16.85
N ASP A 78 -3.41 -12.52 -16.57
CA ASP A 78 -3.34 -13.65 -15.64
C ASP A 78 -3.44 -13.19 -14.18
N PHE A 79 -4.16 -13.94 -13.34
CA PHE A 79 -4.29 -13.70 -11.90
C PHE A 79 -3.53 -14.75 -11.10
N ILE A 80 -2.87 -14.32 -10.03
CA ILE A 80 -2.08 -15.21 -9.17
C ILE A 80 -2.47 -14.99 -7.74
N TYR A 81 -3.10 -15.99 -7.16
CA TYR A 81 -3.58 -15.92 -5.79
C TYR A 81 -2.47 -16.30 -4.81
N ALA A 82 -2.56 -15.78 -3.59
CA ALA A 82 -1.54 -15.98 -2.54
C ALA A 82 -1.28 -17.47 -2.21
N HIS A 83 -2.23 -18.35 -2.50
CA HIS A 83 -2.15 -19.78 -2.21
C HIS A 83 -1.57 -20.61 -3.37
N GLU A 84 -1.54 -20.09 -4.60
CA GLU A 84 -1.08 -20.86 -5.77
C GLU A 84 0.44 -20.85 -5.90
N VAL A 85 1.06 -19.69 -5.67
CA VAL A 85 2.50 -19.51 -5.78
C VAL A 85 2.95 -18.50 -4.74
N ARG A 86 4.19 -18.63 -4.22
CA ARG A 86 4.84 -17.53 -3.51
C ARG A 86 4.93 -16.34 -4.47
N ALA A 87 3.97 -15.43 -4.37
CA ALA A 87 3.74 -14.28 -5.25
C ALA A 87 5.03 -13.55 -5.68
N ILE A 88 5.93 -13.32 -4.73
CA ILE A 88 7.25 -12.68 -4.96
C ILE A 88 8.11 -13.46 -5.97
N ARG A 89 8.13 -14.79 -5.89
CA ARG A 89 8.93 -15.65 -6.78
C ARG A 89 8.43 -15.58 -8.23
N TYR A 90 7.10 -15.58 -8.40
CA TYR A 90 6.51 -15.45 -9.73
C TYR A 90 6.82 -14.10 -10.35
N VAL A 91 6.67 -13.01 -9.58
CA VAL A 91 6.97 -11.65 -10.08
C VAL A 91 8.41 -11.56 -10.57
N TYR A 92 9.38 -12.15 -9.85
CA TYR A 92 10.76 -12.18 -10.31
C TYR A 92 10.94 -12.99 -11.59
N GLN A 93 10.29 -14.14 -11.72
CA GLN A 93 10.39 -14.98 -12.90
C GLN A 93 9.76 -14.31 -14.13
N ALA A 94 8.56 -13.75 -13.97
CA ALA A 94 7.82 -13.08 -15.05
C ALA A 94 8.45 -11.74 -15.46
N ALA A 95 9.09 -11.04 -14.52
CA ALA A 95 9.87 -9.83 -14.83
C ALA A 95 11.28 -10.11 -15.38
N GLY A 96 11.68 -11.39 -15.53
CA GLY A 96 13.03 -11.77 -15.97
C GLY A 96 14.14 -11.39 -14.96
N ILE A 97 13.77 -11.17 -13.70
CA ILE A 97 14.69 -10.77 -12.63
C ILE A 97 15.31 -12.03 -12.02
N GLU A 98 16.55 -12.31 -12.41
CA GLU A 98 17.35 -13.41 -11.85
C GLU A 98 17.88 -13.03 -10.44
N ARG A 99 17.01 -13.12 -9.43
CA ARG A 99 17.32 -12.69 -8.05
C ARG A 99 18.62 -13.31 -7.51
N ALA A 100 18.87 -14.60 -7.78
CA ALA A 100 20.07 -15.29 -7.32
C ALA A 100 21.34 -14.64 -7.88
N ARG A 101 21.32 -14.21 -9.15
CA ARG A 101 22.43 -13.52 -9.81
C ARG A 101 22.61 -12.10 -9.26
N LEU A 102 21.52 -11.34 -9.13
CA LEU A 102 21.56 -9.98 -8.58
C LEU A 102 22.02 -9.93 -7.12
N CYS A 103 21.53 -10.84 -6.28
CA CYS A 103 21.97 -10.93 -4.88
C CYS A 103 23.44 -11.33 -4.78
N THR A 104 23.92 -12.23 -5.65
CA THR A 104 25.34 -12.60 -5.71
C THR A 104 26.18 -11.41 -6.17
N MET A 105 25.78 -10.70 -7.22
CA MET A 105 26.47 -9.49 -7.68
C MET A 105 26.52 -8.39 -6.62
N LEU A 106 25.41 -8.09 -5.93
CA LEU A 106 25.32 -7.07 -4.88
C LEU A 106 26.18 -7.41 -3.66
N LYS A 107 26.27 -8.70 -3.29
CA LYS A 107 27.18 -9.18 -2.23
C LYS A 107 28.65 -8.94 -2.57
N HIS A 108 29.01 -8.95 -3.85
CA HIS A 108 30.38 -8.75 -4.32
C HIS A 108 30.71 -7.29 -4.70
N THR A 109 29.71 -6.42 -4.89
CA THR A 109 29.93 -5.01 -5.30
C THR A 109 29.86 -3.99 -4.18
N THR A 110 29.35 -4.35 -3.00
CA THR A 110 29.33 -3.42 -1.86
C THR A 110 30.37 -3.84 -0.82
N PRO A 111 31.50 -3.10 -0.67
CA PRO A 111 32.12 -3.04 0.64
C PRO A 111 31.09 -2.33 1.52
N ILE A 112 30.29 -3.10 2.26
CA ILE A 112 29.53 -2.55 3.37
C ILE A 112 30.60 -2.00 4.30
N GLN A 113 30.91 -0.70 4.18
CA GLN A 113 31.53 0.04 5.26
C GLN A 113 30.49 0.00 6.38
N ARG A 114 30.56 -1.09 7.14
CA ARG A 114 29.84 -1.31 8.36
C ARG A 114 30.38 -0.23 9.27
N ARG A 115 29.79 0.97 9.19
CA ARG A 115 30.11 2.07 10.08
C ARG A 115 29.88 1.47 11.45
N GLU A 116 30.97 1.18 12.14
CA GLU A 116 30.94 0.63 13.48
C GLU A 116 30.14 1.63 14.31
N ARG A 117 28.86 1.35 14.52
CA ARG A 117 28.20 1.75 15.75
C ARG A 117 28.75 0.80 16.81
N SER A 118 30.05 0.91 17.08
CA SER A 118 30.68 0.33 18.24
C SER A 118 30.03 1.01 19.46
N SER A 119 29.43 0.17 20.29
CA SER A 119 29.48 0.30 21.75
C SER A 119 29.14 1.68 22.33
N LYS A 120 27.84 2.01 22.40
CA LYS A 120 27.29 2.75 23.54
C LYS A 120 26.02 2.06 24.02
N LEU A 121 26.16 0.82 24.47
CA LEU A 121 25.13 0.08 25.18
C LEU A 121 25.68 -0.65 26.42
N SER A 122 26.90 -0.31 26.87
CA SER A 122 27.52 -0.86 28.08
C SER A 122 27.53 0.08 29.30
N ASP A 123 27.04 1.32 29.21
CA ASP A 123 27.05 2.25 30.36
C ASP A 123 25.69 2.49 31.04
N VAL A 124 24.64 1.74 30.66
CA VAL A 124 23.33 1.80 31.35
C VAL A 124 23.00 0.49 32.08
N SER A 125 24.02 -0.30 32.43
CA SER A 125 23.88 -1.49 33.29
C SER A 125 24.61 -1.34 34.65
N GLY A 126 25.06 -0.13 34.98
CA GLY A 126 25.82 0.16 36.21
C GLY A 126 25.08 0.96 37.27
N LYS A 127 23.94 1.61 36.97
CA LYS A 127 23.26 2.53 37.91
C LYS A 127 21.92 2.03 38.48
N ASN A 128 21.34 0.96 37.95
CA ASN A 128 20.06 0.42 38.45
C ASN A 128 20.20 -0.73 39.46
N LYS A 129 21.41 -1.04 39.95
CA LYS A 129 21.61 -2.00 41.05
C LYS A 129 21.82 -1.35 42.42
N GLN A 130 21.97 -0.03 42.52
CA GLN A 130 22.12 0.65 43.81
C GLN A 130 20.80 1.17 44.41
N LEU A 131 19.70 1.21 43.66
CA LEU A 131 18.40 1.66 44.19
C LEU A 131 17.48 0.53 44.68
N ASN A 132 17.86 -0.74 44.48
CA ASN A 132 17.08 -1.90 44.94
C ASN A 132 17.71 -2.64 46.14
N LEU A 133 18.69 -2.01 46.84
CA LEU A 133 19.24 -2.55 48.10
C LEU A 133 18.94 -1.69 49.34
N GLU A 134 18.17 -0.59 49.19
CA GLU A 134 17.72 0.25 50.31
C GLU A 134 16.25 0.07 50.70
N VAL A 135 15.50 -0.81 50.03
CA VAL A 135 14.08 -1.09 50.36
C VAL A 135 13.90 -2.40 51.16
N SER A 136 15.00 -3.06 51.57
CA SER A 136 14.94 -4.33 52.34
C SER A 136 15.55 -4.23 53.75
N LYS A 137 15.60 -3.04 54.35
CA LYS A 137 16.06 -2.82 55.74
C LYS A 137 15.09 -2.00 56.61
N LEU A 138 13.80 -2.07 56.32
CA LEU A 138 12.74 -1.59 57.20
C LEU A 138 11.67 -2.66 57.19
N ASP A 139 11.85 -3.66 58.07
CA ASP A 139 10.79 -4.51 58.66
C ASP A 139 11.42 -5.68 59.42
N THR A 140 12.23 -5.36 60.44
CA THR A 140 12.37 -6.18 61.64
C THR A 140 12.76 -5.25 62.78
N ASP A 141 12.07 -5.40 63.91
CA ASP A 141 12.28 -4.74 65.20
C ASP A 141 11.48 -3.45 65.44
N THR A 142 10.21 -3.59 65.82
CA THR A 142 9.76 -2.97 67.09
C THR A 142 8.56 -3.73 67.69
N SER A 143 8.83 -4.36 68.83
CA SER A 143 7.94 -4.63 69.98
C SER A 143 6.78 -5.62 69.86
#